data_AF-A0A2X3BEU9-F1
#
_entry.id   AF-A0A2X3BEU9-F1
#
_cell.length_a   1.000
_cell.length_b   1.000
_cell.length_c   1.000
_cell.angle_alpha   90.00
_cell.angle_beta   90.00
_cell.angle_gamma   90.00
#
_symmetry.space_group_name_H-M   'P 1'
#
loop_
_entity.id
_entity.type
_entity.pdbx_description
1 polymer ?
#
loop_
_entity_poly.entity_id
_entity_poly.type
_entity_poly.pdbx_seq_one_letter_code
_entity_poly.pdbx_strand_id
1 'polypeptide(L)'
;MTRIDLYEKRLQEIDLGLFENLESNDIVFVDSTHVSKINSDVNKIFFEILPRLKSGVHIHFHDIFYPFSYPAEWLKEKRSWNEAYMLRAFLEFNTAFEIVFFNTCLHFLYPKEMQKALPLSLKNTGGSIWIKRK
;
A
#
# COMPACT_ATOMS: atom_id res chain seq x y z
N MET A 1 -13.94 22.42 12.63
CA MET A 1 -14.79 21.74 11.63
C MET A 1 -13.89 20.87 10.79
N THR A 2 -14.13 19.57 10.72
CA THR A 2 -13.38 18.68 9.84
C THR A 2 -13.94 18.82 8.44
N ARG A 3 -13.12 19.29 7.49
CA ARG A 3 -13.50 19.36 6.08
C ARG A 3 -13.22 18.01 5.44
N ILE A 4 -14.20 17.45 4.73
CA ILE A 4 -14.08 16.22 3.95
C ILE A 4 -14.46 16.58 2.53
N ASP A 5 -13.53 16.41 1.59
CA ASP A 5 -13.78 16.53 0.17
C ASP A 5 -13.93 15.10 -0.40
N LEU A 6 -15.12 14.76 -0.90
CA LEU A 6 -15.42 13.46 -1.51
C LEU A 6 -15.52 13.61 -3.02
N TYR A 7 -14.81 12.77 -3.75
CA TYR A 7 -14.86 12.71 -5.21
C TYR A 7 -15.50 11.40 -5.65
N GLU A 8 -16.77 11.43 -6.04
CA GLU A 8 -17.50 10.26 -6.58
C GLU A 8 -17.11 10.00 -8.04
N LYS A 9 -15.84 9.72 -8.28
CA LYS A 9 -15.27 9.45 -9.61
C LYS A 9 -14.30 8.28 -9.53
N ARG A 10 -14.02 7.66 -10.67
CA ARG A 10 -12.93 6.68 -10.73
C ARG A 10 -11.59 7.39 -10.55
N LEU A 11 -10.61 6.72 -9.94
CA LEU A 11 -9.28 7.28 -9.73
C LEU A 11 -8.64 7.79 -11.04
N GLN A 12 -8.93 7.14 -12.17
CA GLN A 12 -8.43 7.50 -13.49
C GLN A 12 -8.95 8.86 -13.99
N GLU A 13 -10.06 9.36 -13.43
CA GLU A 13 -10.71 10.63 -13.78
C GLU A 13 -10.35 11.76 -12.80
N ILE A 14 -9.60 11.43 -11.74
CA ILE A 14 -9.16 12.39 -10.73
C ILE A 14 -7.96 13.17 -11.27
N ASP A 15 -7.97 14.49 -11.04
CA ASP A 15 -6.81 15.34 -11.32
C ASP A 15 -5.65 14.95 -10.39
N LEU A 16 -4.52 14.60 -11.00
CA LEU A 16 -3.34 14.16 -10.26
C LEU A 16 -2.66 15.30 -9.49
N GLY A 17 -2.97 16.56 -9.81
CA GLY A 17 -2.51 17.72 -9.03
C GLY A 17 -2.91 17.66 -7.56
N LEU A 18 -3.96 16.90 -7.21
CA LEU A 18 -4.33 16.62 -5.82
C LEU A 18 -3.21 15.95 -5.02
N PHE A 19 -2.48 15.00 -5.64
CA PHE A 19 -1.41 14.26 -4.98
C PHE A 19 -0.13 15.08 -4.85
N GLU A 20 0.09 16.05 -5.74
CA GLU A 20 1.24 16.97 -5.70
C GLU A 20 1.14 17.96 -4.53
N ASN A 21 -0.07 18.17 -4.00
CA ASN A 21 -0.29 19.02 -2.82
C ASN A 21 0.02 18.32 -1.48
N LEU A 22 0.24 17.00 -1.47
CA LEU A 22 0.57 16.26 -0.25
C LEU A 22 1.99 16.59 0.20
N GLU A 23 2.15 16.85 1.49
CA GLU A 23 3.40 17.25 2.13
C GLU A 23 3.96 16.12 3.01
N SER A 24 5.16 16.33 3.54
CA SER A 24 5.77 15.39 4.48
C SER A 24 4.83 15.06 5.64
N ASN A 25 4.71 13.76 5.95
CA ASN A 25 3.81 13.18 6.95
C ASN A 25 2.32 13.10 6.58
N ASP A 26 1.92 13.57 5.38
CA ASP A 26 0.62 13.21 4.83
C ASP A 26 0.60 11.74 4.41
N ILE A 27 -0.61 11.19 4.26
CA ILE A 27 -0.85 9.77 4.00
C ILE A 27 -1.66 9.58 2.72
N VAL A 28 -1.13 8.76 1.82
CA VAL A 28 -1.91 8.13 0.75
C VAL A 28 -2.32 6.74 1.22
N PHE A 29 -3.62 6.52 1.40
CA PHE A 29 -4.17 5.21 1.73
C PHE A 29 -4.69 4.55 0.44
N VAL A 30 -4.10 3.43 0.06
CA VAL A 30 -4.39 2.72 -1.19
C VAL A 30 -5.29 1.52 -0.90
N ASP A 31 -6.56 1.68 -1.28
CA ASP A 31 -7.54 0.60 -1.44
C ASP A 31 -7.91 0.40 -2.91
N SER A 32 -7.05 -0.33 -3.62
CA SER A 32 -7.14 -0.51 -5.08
C SER A 32 -7.92 -1.77 -5.46
N THR A 33 -8.13 -1.96 -6.75
CA THR A 33 -8.69 -3.22 -7.29
C THR A 33 -7.76 -4.43 -7.14
N HIS A 34 -6.52 -4.27 -6.67
CA HIS A 34 -5.47 -5.31 -6.59
C HIS A 34 -5.02 -5.95 -7.89
N VAL A 35 -5.55 -5.52 -9.04
CA VAL A 35 -5.29 -6.13 -10.34
C VAL A 35 -4.67 -5.12 -11.30
N SER A 36 -3.37 -5.22 -11.49
CA SER A 36 -2.64 -4.63 -12.61
C SER A 36 -3.12 -5.27 -13.92
N LYS A 37 -3.75 -4.43 -14.75
CA LYS A 37 -4.22 -4.70 -16.12
C LYS A 37 -4.37 -3.39 -16.89
N ILE A 38 -4.76 -3.46 -18.17
CA ILE A 38 -5.06 -2.27 -18.98
C ILE A 38 -6.03 -1.34 -18.24
N ASN A 39 -5.66 -0.06 -18.13
CA ASN A 39 -6.41 1.00 -17.44
C ASN A 39 -6.76 0.73 -15.97
N SER A 40 -6.04 -0.16 -15.28
CA SER A 40 -6.21 -0.40 -13.84
C SER A 40 -5.80 0.81 -13.00
N ASP A 41 -6.45 0.96 -11.85
CA ASP A 41 -6.07 1.92 -10.81
C ASP A 41 -4.69 1.58 -10.24
N VAL A 42 -4.36 0.29 -10.09
CA VAL A 42 -3.00 -0.17 -9.71
C VAL A 42 -1.95 0.46 -10.61
N ASN A 43 -2.07 0.33 -11.93
CA ASN A 43 -1.09 0.93 -12.84
C ASN A 43 -1.06 2.46 -12.73
N LYS A 44 -2.21 3.11 -12.57
CA LYS A 44 -2.29 4.56 -12.35
C LYS A 44 -1.53 4.97 -11.09
N ILE A 45 -1.68 4.22 -10.00
CA ILE A 45 -1.01 4.47 -8.73
C ILE A 45 0.50 4.39 -8.92
N PHE A 46 1.00 3.27 -9.42
CA PHE A 46 2.45 3.03 -9.53
C PHE A 46 3.13 3.94 -10.56
N PHE A 47 2.51 4.18 -11.71
CA PHE A 47 3.17 4.89 -12.82
C PHE A 47 2.94 6.39 -12.78
N GLU A 48 1.87 6.86 -12.16
CA GLU A 48 1.51 8.27 -12.22
C GLU A 48 1.39 8.92 -10.84
N ILE A 49 0.83 8.25 -9.83
CA ILE A 49 0.65 8.86 -8.50
C ILE A 49 1.94 8.82 -7.69
N LEU A 50 2.51 7.63 -7.46
CA LEU A 50 3.70 7.49 -6.61
C LEU A 50 4.87 8.40 -7.03
N PRO A 51 5.20 8.55 -8.33
CA PRO A 51 6.31 9.40 -8.76
C PRO A 51 6.11 10.90 -8.48
N ARG A 52 4.87 11.35 -8.24
CA ARG A 52 4.53 12.76 -7.99
C ARG A 52 4.54 13.13 -6.51
N LEU A 53 4.57 12.14 -5.61
CA LEU A 53 4.53 12.40 -4.17
C LEU A 53 5.82 13.09 -3.71
N LYS A 54 5.66 14.09 -2.84
CA LYS A 54 6.80 14.76 -2.19
C LYS A 54 7.51 13.83 -1.20
N SER A 55 8.78 14.13 -0.95
CA SER A 55 9.54 13.47 0.13
C SER A 55 8.79 13.60 1.45
N GLY A 56 8.77 12.52 2.22
CA GLY A 56 8.12 12.47 3.52
C GLY A 56 6.69 11.94 3.51
N VAL A 57 6.02 11.85 2.34
CA VAL A 57 4.66 11.29 2.23
C VAL A 57 4.69 9.79 2.54
N HIS A 58 3.75 9.34 3.36
CA HIS A 58 3.55 7.93 3.68
C HIS A 58 2.50 7.33 2.75
N ILE A 59 2.72 6.08 2.35
CA ILE A 59 1.81 5.34 1.49
C ILE A 59 1.50 4.01 2.17
N HIS A 60 0.22 3.75 2.38
CA HIS A 60 -0.31 2.49 2.90
C HIS A 60 -0.92 1.69 1.75
N PHE A 61 -0.42 0.50 1.50
CA PHE A 61 -1.09 -0.48 0.65
C PHE A 61 -1.78 -1.51 1.53
N HIS A 62 -3.10 -1.56 1.45
CA HIS A 62 -3.89 -2.57 2.14
C HIS A 62 -3.75 -3.94 1.47
N ASP A 63 -4.08 -5.01 2.20
CA ASP A 63 -4.10 -6.40 1.73
C ASP A 63 -2.79 -6.90 1.07
N ILE A 64 -1.65 -6.35 1.49
CA ILE A 64 -0.32 -6.88 1.15
C ILE A 64 0.19 -7.76 2.28
N PHE A 65 0.60 -8.99 1.91
CA PHE A 65 1.09 -10.00 2.85
C PHE A 65 2.53 -10.38 2.53
N TYR A 66 3.34 -10.62 3.55
CA TYR A 66 4.69 -11.17 3.39
C TYR A 66 4.61 -12.66 2.97
N PRO A 67 5.45 -13.16 2.04
CA PRO A 67 6.52 -12.48 1.31
C PRO A 67 6.09 -11.98 -0.09
N PHE A 68 5.08 -11.11 -0.14
CA PHE A 68 4.43 -10.58 -1.35
C PHE A 68 3.69 -11.65 -2.15
N SER A 69 2.80 -12.38 -1.49
CA SER A 69 1.88 -13.34 -2.10
C SER A 69 0.55 -13.33 -1.36
N TYR A 70 -0.51 -13.77 -2.02
CA TYR A 70 -1.86 -13.80 -1.43
C TYR A 70 -2.18 -15.15 -0.77
N PRO A 71 -3.09 -15.18 0.22
CA PRO A 71 -3.56 -16.42 0.83
C PRO A 71 -4.14 -17.42 -0.19
N ALA A 72 -3.92 -18.72 0.04
CA ALA A 72 -4.39 -19.76 -0.87
C ALA A 72 -5.92 -19.76 -1.04
N GLU A 73 -6.67 -19.40 -0.01
CA GLU A 73 -8.14 -19.31 -0.11
C GLU A 73 -8.59 -18.23 -1.09
N TRP A 74 -7.88 -17.11 -1.18
CA TRP A 74 -8.19 -16.04 -2.15
C TRP A 74 -7.93 -16.48 -3.59
N LEU A 75 -6.91 -17.34 -3.80
CA LEU A 75 -6.68 -17.97 -5.09
C LEU A 75 -7.83 -18.92 -5.47
N LYS A 76 -8.37 -19.69 -4.51
CA LYS A 76 -9.53 -20.56 -4.74
C LYS A 76 -10.81 -19.77 -5.03
N GLU A 77 -10.96 -18.60 -4.42
CA GLU A 77 -12.00 -17.60 -4.74
C GLU A 77 -11.80 -16.94 -6.11
N LYS A 78 -10.75 -17.31 -6.85
CA LYS A 78 -10.39 -16.76 -8.17
C LYS A 78 -10.10 -15.26 -8.12
N ARG A 79 -9.60 -14.76 -7.00
CA ARG A 79 -9.03 -13.42 -6.92
C ARG A 79 -7.69 -13.44 -7.67
N SER A 80 -7.70 -12.95 -8.90
CA SER A 80 -6.49 -12.81 -9.72
C SER A 80 -5.66 -11.57 -9.33
N TRP A 81 -5.49 -11.36 -8.04
CA TRP A 81 -4.76 -10.22 -7.48
C TRP A 81 -3.26 -10.37 -7.76
N ASN A 82 -2.65 -9.28 -8.19
CA ASN A 82 -1.25 -9.25 -8.59
C ASN A 82 -0.50 -7.97 -8.14
N GLU A 83 -1.19 -7.06 -7.42
CA GLU A 83 -0.59 -5.82 -6.88
C GLU A 83 0.61 -6.10 -5.98
N ALA A 84 0.55 -7.13 -5.12
CA ALA A 84 1.66 -7.49 -4.24
C ALA A 84 2.96 -7.82 -5.01
N TYR A 85 2.86 -8.47 -6.16
CA TYR A 85 4.01 -8.79 -7.00
C TYR A 85 4.58 -7.54 -7.67
N MET A 86 3.70 -6.64 -8.12
CA MET A 86 4.10 -5.35 -8.70
C MET A 86 4.78 -4.48 -7.65
N LEU A 87 4.24 -4.42 -6.43
CA LEU A 87 4.82 -3.68 -5.31
C LEU A 87 6.19 -4.25 -4.93
N ARG A 88 6.33 -5.59 -4.87
CA ARG A 88 7.63 -6.22 -4.66
C ARG A 88 8.66 -5.78 -5.70
N ALA A 89 8.31 -5.88 -6.98
CA ALA A 89 9.19 -5.48 -8.08
C ALA A 89 9.53 -3.98 -8.03
N PHE A 90 8.57 -3.14 -7.65
CA PHE A 90 8.78 -1.71 -7.48
C PHE A 90 9.74 -1.38 -6.34
N LEU A 91 9.68 -2.13 -5.24
CA LEU A 91 10.56 -1.95 -4.07
C LEU A 91 11.95 -2.56 -4.29
N GLU A 92 12.05 -3.56 -5.15
CA GLU A 92 13.31 -4.19 -5.51
C GLU A 92 14.22 -3.17 -6.21
N PHE A 93 15.44 -3.01 -5.68
CA PHE A 93 16.41 -1.98 -6.09
C PHE A 93 15.93 -0.52 -5.95
N ASN A 94 14.86 -0.26 -5.20
CA ASN A 94 14.33 1.09 -5.03
C ASN A 94 15.18 1.92 -4.06
N THR A 95 15.67 3.07 -4.52
CA THR A 95 16.40 4.03 -3.68
C THR A 95 15.53 5.17 -3.18
N ALA A 96 14.38 5.40 -3.79
CA ALA A 96 13.54 6.58 -3.61
C ALA A 96 12.34 6.35 -2.66
N PHE A 97 12.06 5.10 -2.32
CA PHE A 97 11.07 4.70 -1.33
C PHE A 97 11.70 3.74 -0.33
N GLU A 98 11.16 3.70 0.88
CA GLU A 98 11.56 2.74 1.91
C GLU A 98 10.34 2.12 2.58
N ILE A 99 10.49 0.87 3.01
CA ILE A 99 9.50 0.20 3.85
C ILE A 99 9.67 0.74 5.27
N VAL A 100 8.62 1.32 5.82
CA VAL A 100 8.62 1.82 7.21
C VAL A 100 7.89 0.86 8.16
N PHE A 101 6.94 0.08 7.65
CA PHE A 101 6.24 -0.94 8.43
C PHE A 101 5.64 -2.01 7.52
N PHE A 102 5.76 -3.29 7.88
CA PHE A 102 5.14 -4.38 7.15
C PHE A 102 4.60 -5.42 8.13
N ASN A 103 3.29 -5.37 8.41
CA ASN A 103 2.69 -6.04 9.56
C ASN A 103 3.02 -7.54 9.62
N THR A 104 2.72 -8.25 8.53
CA THR A 104 2.86 -9.71 8.45
C THR A 104 4.30 -10.15 8.38
N CYS A 105 5.19 -9.34 7.77
CA CYS A 105 6.63 -9.55 7.80
C CYS A 105 7.17 -9.49 9.24
N LEU A 106 6.78 -8.46 9.99
CA LEU A 106 7.22 -8.29 11.39
C LEU A 106 6.66 -9.38 12.29
N HIS A 107 5.41 -9.81 12.10
CA HIS A 107 4.86 -10.96 12.83
C HIS A 107 5.57 -12.26 12.50
N PHE A 108 6.02 -12.45 11.25
CA PHE A 108 6.71 -13.65 10.82
C PHE A 108 8.16 -13.69 11.33
N LEU A 109 8.90 -12.59 11.21
CA LEU A 109 10.33 -12.52 11.54
C LEU A 109 10.60 -12.16 13.01
N TYR A 110 9.73 -11.37 13.64
CA TYR A 110 9.91 -10.80 14.99
C TYR A 110 8.65 -10.97 15.87
N PRO A 111 8.14 -12.21 16.05
CA PRO A 111 6.88 -12.44 16.74
C PRO A 111 6.88 -12.01 18.22
N LYS A 112 8.02 -12.10 18.91
CA LYS A 112 8.12 -11.74 20.35
C LYS A 112 8.07 -10.22 20.53
N GLU A 113 8.77 -9.50 19.66
CA GLU A 113 8.79 -8.04 19.61
C GLU A 113 7.40 -7.51 19.28
N MET A 114 6.72 -8.11 18.29
CA MET A 114 5.34 -7.77 17.95
C MET A 114 4.38 -8.06 19.10
N GLN A 115 4.48 -9.21 19.77
CA GLN A 115 3.67 -9.52 20.94
C GLN A 115 3.85 -8.49 22.07
N LYS A 116 5.09 -8.04 22.30
CA LYS A 116 5.40 -7.06 23.34
C LYS A 116 4.91 -5.66 22.98
N ALA A 117 5.14 -5.22 21.75
CA ALA A 117 4.84 -3.86 21.30
C ALA A 117 3.35 -3.65 20.93
N LEU A 118 2.75 -4.66 20.30
CA LEU A 118 1.39 -4.61 19.75
C LEU A 118 0.62 -5.90 20.11
N PRO A 119 0.35 -6.18 21.40
CA PRO A 119 -0.25 -7.44 21.83
C PRO A 119 -1.61 -7.73 21.18
N LEU A 120 -2.37 -6.71 20.80
CA LEU A 120 -3.66 -6.87 20.12
C LEU A 120 -3.52 -7.38 18.68
N SER A 121 -2.40 -7.13 18.00
CA SER A 121 -2.19 -7.63 16.64
C SER A 121 -1.95 -9.15 16.58
N LEU A 122 -1.83 -9.83 17.73
CA LEU A 122 -1.87 -11.30 17.77
C LEU A 122 -3.25 -11.88 17.48
N LYS A 123 -4.32 -11.11 17.68
CA LYS A 123 -5.68 -11.53 17.31
C LYS A 123 -5.92 -11.43 15.81
N ASN A 124 -5.27 -10.45 15.19
CA ASN A 124 -5.28 -10.23 13.76
C ASN A 124 -4.00 -9.49 13.39
N THR A 125 -3.10 -10.17 12.67
CA THR A 125 -1.82 -9.61 12.24
C THR A 125 -2.00 -8.47 11.24
N GLY A 126 -3.21 -8.30 10.70
CA GLY A 126 -3.52 -7.43 9.58
C GLY A 126 -2.93 -7.97 8.27
N GLY A 127 -3.07 -7.15 7.23
CA GLY A 127 -2.46 -7.37 5.93
C GLY A 127 -2.25 -5.99 5.30
N SER A 128 -1.04 -5.46 5.40
CA SER A 128 -0.69 -4.19 4.80
C SER A 128 0.81 -3.96 4.83
N ILE A 129 1.26 -3.05 3.99
CA ILE A 129 2.61 -2.51 4.01
C ILE A 129 2.55 -0.98 3.94
N TRP A 130 3.38 -0.34 4.75
CA TRP A 130 3.62 1.09 4.74
C TRP A 130 4.98 1.36 4.15
N ILE A 131 5.00 2.22 3.14
CA ILE A 131 6.21 2.74 2.55
C ILE A 131 6.23 4.27 2.68
N LYS A 132 7.41 4.86 2.58
CA LYS A 132 7.59 6.30 2.64
C LYS A 132 8.42 6.76 1.45
N ARG A 133 8.02 7.87 0.84
CA ARG A 133 8.84 8.55 -0.17
C ARG A 133 10.04 9.22 0.53
N LYS A 134 11.26 8.92 0.10
CA LYS A 134 12.48 9.57 0.61
C LYS A 134 12.67 10.95 0.02
#